data_AF-A0A1F5ALW7-F1
#
_entry.id   AF-A0A1F5ALW7-F1
#
_cell.length_a   1.000
_cell.length_b   1.000
_cell.length_c   1.000
_cell.angle_alpha   90.00
_cell.angle_beta   90.00
_cell.angle_gamma   90.00
#
_symmetry.space_group_name_H-M   'P 1'
#
loop_
_entity.id
_entity.type
_entity.pdbx_description
1 polymer ?
#
loop_
_entity_poly.entity_id
_entity_poly.type
_entity_poly.pdbx_seq_one_letter_code
_entity_poly.pdbx_strand_id
1 'polypeptide(L)'
;MKAPVPVPQDQLGWLREIAAAYCDAREAIPFGRLIGEPIAEGDLFHLAPRVALRIRGLRASPRNLKKATEAALASYVANKERQPEVLADPRLAFAFCYLAGHYGLGLVEAGDVDQLMEFVEERRSDLLALTSGAR
;
A
#
# COMPACT_ATOMS: atom_id res chain seq x y z
N MET A 1 3.44 -14.23 -10.55
CA MET A 1 2.33 -15.15 -10.22
C MET A 1 1.04 -14.62 -10.88
N LYS A 2 -0.02 -15.41 -11.07
CA LYS A 2 -1.30 -14.87 -11.58
C LYS A 2 -2.28 -14.66 -10.43
N ALA A 3 -2.74 -13.42 -10.24
CA ALA A 3 -3.79 -13.09 -9.28
C ALA A 3 -5.18 -13.34 -9.89
N PRO A 4 -6.16 -13.81 -9.08
CA PRO A 4 -7.57 -13.88 -9.49
C PRO A 4 -8.14 -12.53 -9.93
N VAL A 5 -7.84 -11.46 -9.18
CA VAL A 5 -8.20 -10.10 -9.56
C VAL A 5 -6.97 -9.46 -10.21
N PRO A 6 -7.03 -9.06 -11.50
CA PRO A 6 -5.89 -8.48 -12.20
C PRO A 6 -5.47 -7.15 -11.57
N VAL A 7 -4.20 -6.80 -11.74
CA VAL A 7 -3.71 -5.47 -11.40
C VAL A 7 -4.25 -4.43 -12.40
N PRO A 8 -4.40 -3.16 -11.98
CA PRO A 8 -4.72 -2.08 -12.90
C PRO A 8 -3.75 -2.03 -14.09
N GLN A 9 -4.26 -1.69 -15.27
CA GLN A 9 -3.49 -1.65 -16.52
C GLN A 9 -2.89 -0.26 -16.80
N ASP A 10 -3.26 0.75 -16.02
CA ASP A 10 -2.82 2.12 -16.17
C ASP A 10 -2.58 2.80 -14.81
N GLN A 11 -1.82 3.90 -14.84
CA GLN A 11 -1.40 4.63 -13.64
C GLN A 11 -2.58 5.24 -12.87
N LEU A 12 -3.65 5.66 -13.56
CA LEU A 12 -4.82 6.24 -12.91
C LEU A 12 -5.66 5.19 -12.18
N GLY A 13 -5.73 3.98 -12.73
CA GLY A 13 -6.31 2.81 -12.09
C GLY A 13 -5.56 2.44 -10.82
N TRP A 14 -4.23 2.46 -10.86
CA TRP A 14 -3.40 2.28 -9.67
C TRP A 14 -3.63 3.35 -8.61
N LEU A 15 -3.67 4.63 -8.98
CA LEU A 15 -3.93 5.73 -8.04
C LEU A 15 -5.28 5.56 -7.31
N ARG A 16 -6.34 5.22 -8.06
CA ARG A 16 -7.68 4.97 -7.50
C ARG A 16 -7.70 3.76 -6.58
N GLU A 17 -7.03 2.68 -6.99
CA GLU A 17 -6.96 1.46 -6.20
C GLU A 17 -6.18 1.65 -4.91
N ILE A 18 -5.03 2.34 -4.96
CA ILE A 18 -4.24 2.70 -3.79
C ILE A 18 -5.07 3.54 -2.82
N ALA A 19 -5.82 4.53 -3.32
CA ALA A 19 -6.70 5.33 -2.49
C ALA A 19 -7.80 4.48 -1.82
N ALA A 20 -8.45 3.59 -2.57
CA ALA A 20 -9.46 2.69 -2.03
C ALA A 20 -8.88 1.70 -0.99
N ALA A 21 -7.69 1.15 -1.27
CA ALA A 21 -6.96 0.27 -0.37
C ALA A 21 -6.54 0.99 0.93
N TYR A 22 -6.13 2.25 0.84
CA TYR A 22 -5.81 3.07 2.00
C TYR A 22 -7.06 3.36 2.84
N CYS A 23 -8.19 3.69 2.22
CA CYS A 23 -9.46 3.87 2.94
C CYS A 23 -9.92 2.59 3.64
N ASP A 24 -9.82 1.43 2.98
CA ASP A 24 -10.08 0.14 3.62
C ASP A 24 -9.16 -0.13 4.80
N ALA A 25 -7.86 0.19 4.69
CA ALA A 25 -6.94 0.08 5.82
C ALA A 25 -7.31 1.03 6.98
N ARG A 26 -7.81 2.24 6.68
CA ARG A 26 -8.27 3.22 7.68
C ARG A 26 -9.44 2.70 8.50
N GLU A 27 -10.27 1.81 7.97
CA GLU A 27 -11.35 1.17 8.73
C GLU A 27 -10.83 0.34 9.91
N ALA A 28 -9.53 -0.01 9.94
CA ALA A 28 -8.91 -0.68 11.09
C ALA A 28 -8.66 0.27 12.29
N ILE A 29 -8.57 1.58 12.08
CA ILE A 29 -8.21 2.57 13.12
C ILE A 29 -9.11 2.47 14.38
N PRO A 30 -10.46 2.43 14.25
CA PRO A 30 -11.35 2.34 15.41
C PRO A 30 -11.11 1.06 16.24
N PHE A 31 -10.63 -0.02 15.63
CA PHE A 31 -10.40 -1.30 16.29
C PHE A 31 -9.11 -1.35 17.09
N GLY A 32 -8.11 -0.49 16.80
CA GLY A 32 -6.86 -0.45 17.55
C GLY A 32 -7.07 -0.22 19.05
N ARG A 33 -7.97 0.71 19.40
CA ARG A 33 -8.33 0.97 20.81
C ARG A 33 -8.99 -0.23 21.49
N LEU A 34 -9.74 -1.06 20.75
CA LEU A 34 -10.42 -2.23 21.31
C LEU A 34 -9.42 -3.33 21.72
N ILE A 35 -8.25 -3.39 21.07
CA ILE A 35 -7.21 -4.39 21.34
C ILE A 35 -6.05 -3.85 22.20
N GLY A 36 -6.16 -2.61 22.69
CA GLY A 36 -5.13 -1.97 23.51
C GLY A 36 -3.92 -1.41 22.74
N GLU A 37 -3.95 -1.44 21.41
CA GLU A 37 -2.89 -0.95 20.53
C GLU A 37 -3.46 0.13 19.59
N PRO A 38 -3.34 1.43 19.93
CA PRO A 38 -3.80 2.51 19.06
C PRO A 38 -3.14 2.42 17.69
N ILE A 39 -3.95 2.39 16.63
CA ILE A 39 -3.49 2.46 15.24
C ILE A 39 -3.67 3.91 14.78
N ALA A 40 -2.57 4.57 14.39
CA ALA A 40 -2.60 5.89 13.76
C ALA A 40 -2.57 5.76 12.22
N GLU A 41 -2.87 6.85 11.50
CA GLU A 41 -2.74 6.85 10.02
C GLU A 41 -1.33 6.46 9.58
N GLY A 42 -0.31 6.94 10.30
CA GLY A 42 1.09 6.63 10.05
C GLY A 42 1.45 5.14 10.19
N ASP A 43 0.61 4.31 10.80
CA ASP A 43 0.85 2.87 10.97
C ASP A 43 0.22 2.04 9.85
N LEU A 44 -0.63 2.65 9.01
CA LEU A 44 -1.43 1.91 8.03
C LEU A 44 -0.59 1.22 6.96
N PHE A 45 0.63 1.70 6.68
CA PHE A 45 1.53 1.05 5.73
C PHE A 45 1.86 -0.40 6.14
N HIS A 46 1.79 -0.74 7.44
CA HIS A 46 1.94 -2.11 7.91
C HIS A 46 0.80 -3.03 7.46
N LEU A 47 -0.37 -2.49 7.15
CA LEU A 47 -1.53 -3.25 6.66
C LEU A 47 -1.50 -3.47 5.15
N ALA A 48 -0.77 -2.62 4.41
CA ALA A 48 -0.74 -2.64 2.94
C ALA A 48 -0.46 -4.02 2.33
N PRO A 49 0.49 -4.85 2.82
CA PRO A 49 0.74 -6.19 2.27
C PRO A 49 -0.47 -7.12 2.39
N ARG A 50 -1.20 -7.03 3.51
CA ARG A 50 -2.40 -7.86 3.73
C ARG A 50 -3.58 -7.37 2.89
N VAL A 51 -3.71 -6.05 2.73
CA VAL A 51 -4.70 -5.44 1.85
C VAL A 51 -4.44 -5.81 0.38
N ALA A 52 -3.18 -5.81 -0.07
CA ALA A 52 -2.80 -6.25 -1.41
C ALA A 52 -3.26 -7.69 -1.69
N LEU A 53 -2.99 -8.62 -0.76
CA LEU A 53 -3.45 -10.01 -0.90
C LEU A 53 -4.98 -10.11 -1.01
N ARG A 54 -5.70 -9.41 -0.13
CA ARG A 54 -7.16 -9.40 -0.11
C ARG A 54 -7.73 -8.89 -1.43
N ILE A 55 -7.27 -7.72 -1.90
CA ILE A 55 -7.76 -7.11 -3.15
C ILE A 55 -7.43 -7.98 -4.36
N ARG A 56 -6.24 -8.61 -4.39
CA ARG A 56 -5.86 -9.54 -5.46
C ARG A 56 -6.65 -10.86 -5.44
N GLY A 57 -7.47 -11.11 -4.42
CA GLY A 57 -8.17 -12.38 -4.22
C GLY A 57 -7.23 -13.53 -3.84
N LEU A 58 -6.06 -13.22 -3.29
CA LEU A 58 -5.05 -14.20 -2.91
C LEU A 58 -5.26 -14.64 -1.47
N ARG A 59 -5.12 -15.95 -1.22
CA ARG A 59 -5.12 -16.48 0.14
C ARG A 59 -3.95 -15.89 0.92
N ALA A 60 -4.23 -15.38 2.13
CA ALA A 60 -3.25 -14.97 3.11
C ALA A 60 -2.54 -16.18 3.75
N SER A 61 -1.96 -17.04 2.91
CA SER A 61 -1.09 -18.13 3.36
C SER A 61 0.18 -17.54 3.98
N PRO A 62 0.83 -18.25 4.93
CA PRO A 62 2.08 -17.79 5.53
C PRO A 62 3.14 -17.41 4.49
N ARG A 63 3.22 -18.17 3.38
CA ARG A 63 4.13 -17.90 2.27
C ARG A 63 3.84 -16.58 1.57
N ASN A 64 2.58 -16.34 1.20
CA ASN A 64 2.21 -15.12 0.45
C ASN A 64 2.33 -13.88 1.33
N LEU A 65 1.90 -13.99 2.60
CA LEU A 65 2.02 -12.89 3.55
C LEU A 65 3.49 -12.56 3.79
N LYS A 66 4.34 -13.57 4.03
CA LYS A 66 5.78 -13.37 4.19
C LYS A 66 6.39 -12.63 3.00
N LYS A 67 6.12 -13.09 1.76
CA LYS A 67 6.64 -12.45 0.55
C LYS A 67 6.23 -10.98 0.42
N ALA A 68 4.94 -10.70 0.57
CA ALA A 68 4.43 -9.33 0.46
C ALA A 68 4.97 -8.43 1.59
N THR A 69 4.98 -8.93 2.81
CA THR A 69 5.45 -8.17 3.99
C THR A 69 6.95 -7.91 3.95
N GLU A 70 7.78 -8.92 3.61
CA GLU A 70 9.22 -8.74 3.51
C GLU A 70 9.57 -7.73 2.43
N ALA A 71 8.96 -7.83 1.24
CA ALA A 71 9.20 -6.87 0.18
C ALA A 71 8.77 -5.45 0.59
N ALA A 72 7.58 -5.29 1.18
CA ALA A 72 7.08 -3.99 1.61
C ALA A 72 7.94 -3.35 2.71
N LEU A 73 8.17 -4.07 3.81
CA LEU A 73 8.85 -3.50 4.97
C LEU A 73 10.35 -3.33 4.75
N ALA A 74 11.01 -4.26 4.05
CA ALA A 74 12.42 -4.09 3.71
C ALA A 74 12.62 -2.87 2.79
N SER A 75 11.73 -2.69 1.80
CA SER A 75 11.76 -1.53 0.91
C SER A 75 11.51 -0.24 1.68
N TYR A 76 10.52 -0.22 2.57
CA TYR A 76 10.22 0.93 3.42
C TYR A 76 11.41 1.34 4.28
N VAL A 77 12.01 0.39 5.02
CA VAL A 77 13.17 0.66 5.87
C VAL A 77 14.36 1.17 5.05
N ALA A 78 14.63 0.56 3.89
CA ALA A 78 15.73 0.97 3.02
C ALA A 78 15.59 2.39 2.44
N ASN A 79 14.36 2.90 2.33
CA ASN A 79 14.07 4.20 1.71
C ASN A 79 13.69 5.30 2.72
N LYS A 80 13.29 4.95 3.93
CA LYS A 80 12.84 5.93 4.96
C LYS A 80 13.86 7.03 5.25
N GLU A 81 15.15 6.69 5.30
CA GLU A 81 16.21 7.68 5.55
C GLU A 81 16.56 8.51 4.32
N ARG A 82 16.32 7.97 3.12
CA ARG A 82 16.65 8.62 1.85
C ARG A 82 15.55 9.56 1.37
N GLN A 83 14.30 9.24 1.71
CA GLN A 83 13.11 9.99 1.32
C GLN A 83 12.20 10.27 2.53
N PRO A 84 12.70 10.95 3.56
CA PRO A 84 11.96 11.15 4.81
C PRO A 84 10.70 12.00 4.61
N GLU A 85 10.74 12.97 3.69
CA GLU A 85 9.59 13.86 3.43
C GLU A 85 8.45 13.15 2.70
N VAL A 86 8.78 12.30 1.72
CA VAL A 86 7.80 11.50 0.97
C VAL A 86 7.13 10.49 1.88
N LEU A 87 7.93 9.74 2.65
CA LEU A 87 7.43 8.69 3.53
C LEU A 87 6.88 9.21 4.88
N ALA A 88 6.92 10.52 5.11
CA ALA A 88 6.21 11.16 6.21
C ALA A 88 4.71 11.31 5.92
N ASP A 89 4.28 11.34 4.65
CA ASP A 89 2.86 11.27 4.31
C ASP A 89 2.36 9.82 4.45
N PRO A 90 1.41 9.53 5.37
CA PRO A 90 0.90 8.18 5.56
C PRO A 90 0.35 7.52 4.29
N ARG A 91 -0.21 8.33 3.37
CA ARG A 91 -0.78 7.85 2.12
C ARG A 91 0.31 7.38 1.17
N LEU A 92 1.41 8.12 1.07
CA LEU A 92 2.55 7.77 0.24
C LEU A 92 3.34 6.60 0.83
N ALA A 93 3.52 6.57 2.15
CA ALA A 93 4.09 5.41 2.84
C ALA A 93 3.28 4.13 2.61
N PHE A 94 1.95 4.24 2.67
CA PHE A 94 1.05 3.13 2.34
C PHE A 94 1.15 2.73 0.87
N ALA A 95 1.10 3.68 -0.05
CA ALA A 95 1.23 3.44 -1.49
C ALA A 95 2.51 2.68 -1.82
N PHE A 96 3.63 3.11 -1.24
CA PHE A 96 4.92 2.47 -1.42
C PHE A 96 4.91 1.02 -0.93
N CYS A 97 4.45 0.78 0.31
CA CYS A 97 4.33 -0.57 0.86
C CYS A 97 3.34 -1.45 0.08
N TYR A 98 2.27 -0.86 -0.45
CA TYR A 98 1.28 -1.55 -1.26
C TYR A 98 1.88 -2.04 -2.58
N LEU A 99 2.59 -1.18 -3.30
CA LEU A 99 3.26 -1.50 -4.56
C LEU A 99 4.43 -2.48 -4.34
N ALA A 100 5.26 -2.25 -3.33
CA ALA A 100 6.34 -3.16 -2.95
C ALA A 100 5.80 -4.56 -2.53
N GLY A 101 4.62 -4.61 -1.91
CA GLY A 101 3.91 -5.85 -1.65
C GLY A 101 3.50 -6.60 -2.93
N HIS A 102 3.01 -5.88 -3.95
CA HIS A 102 2.73 -6.46 -5.26
C HIS A 102 3.99 -6.97 -5.97
N TYR A 103 5.11 -6.25 -5.83
CA TYR A 103 6.41 -6.68 -6.31
C TYR A 103 6.89 -7.96 -5.61
N GLY A 104 6.78 -8.04 -4.28
CA GLY A 104 7.13 -9.26 -3.54
C GLY A 104 6.30 -10.49 -3.93
N LEU A 105 5.08 -10.27 -4.41
CA LEU A 105 4.21 -11.30 -4.98
C LEU A 105 4.57 -11.64 -6.44
N GLY A 106 5.39 -10.82 -7.12
CA GLY A 106 5.70 -10.97 -8.53
C GLY A 106 4.45 -10.73 -9.39
N LEU A 107 3.69 -9.68 -9.03
CA LEU A 107 2.53 -9.19 -9.78
C LEU A 107 2.86 -7.94 -10.60
N VAL A 108 3.93 -7.23 -10.21
CA VAL A 108 4.54 -6.09 -10.90
C VAL A 108 6.06 -6.25 -10.80
N GLU A 109 6.79 -5.61 -11.70
CA GLU A 109 8.24 -5.55 -11.69
C GLU A 109 8.75 -4.33 -10.90
N ALA A 110 10.03 -4.32 -10.53
CA ALA A 110 10.60 -3.19 -9.77
C ALA A 110 10.48 -1.86 -10.54
N GLY A 111 10.70 -1.88 -11.86
CA GLY A 111 10.56 -0.69 -12.69
C GLY A 111 9.13 -0.15 -12.77
N ASP A 112 8.11 -1.00 -12.58
CA ASP A 112 6.72 -0.55 -12.48
C ASP A 112 6.48 0.19 -11.16
N VAL A 113 7.06 -0.31 -10.06
CA VAL A 113 6.95 0.33 -8.74
C VAL A 113 7.54 1.75 -8.77
N ASP A 114 8.72 1.92 -9.36
CA ASP A 114 9.37 3.22 -9.45
C ASP A 114 8.52 4.22 -10.26
N GLN A 115 8.07 3.82 -11.46
CA GLN A 115 7.22 4.66 -12.32
C GLN A 115 5.87 5.00 -11.67
N LEU A 116 5.27 4.04 -10.94
CA LEU A 116 4.00 4.27 -10.25
C LEU A 116 4.18 5.18 -9.03
N MET A 117 5.29 5.05 -8.30
CA MET A 117 5.56 5.92 -7.15
C MET A 117 5.83 7.36 -7.59
N GLU A 118 6.60 7.58 -8.66
CA GLU A 118 6.79 8.91 -9.25
C GLU A 118 5.44 9.53 -9.62
N PHE A 119 4.59 8.79 -10.34
CA PHE A 119 3.26 9.25 -10.70
C PHE A 119 2.36 9.54 -9.48
N VAL A 120 2.37 8.68 -8.47
CA VAL A 120 1.56 8.86 -7.25
C VAL A 120 2.01 10.08 -6.46
N GLU A 121 3.32 10.35 -6.40
CA GLU A 121 3.88 11.52 -5.75
C GLU A 121 3.50 12.82 -6.49
N GLU A 122 3.62 12.85 -7.81
CA GLU A 122 3.16 13.98 -8.65
C GLU A 122 1.66 14.26 -8.46
N ARG A 123 0.87 13.20 -8.21
CA ARG A 123 -0.58 13.25 -8.02
C ARG A 123 -0.99 13.19 -6.55
N ARG A 124 -0.12 13.58 -5.62
CA ARG A 124 -0.39 13.57 -4.17
C ARG A 124 -1.68 14.29 -3.76
N SER A 125 -2.01 15.41 -4.43
CA SER A 125 -3.23 16.19 -4.16
C SER A 125 -4.49 15.40 -4.52
N ASP A 126 -4.43 14.61 -5.60
CA ASP A 126 -5.54 13.76 -6.02
C ASP A 126 -5.68 12.55 -5.10
N LEU A 127 -4.56 11.96 -4.68
CA LEU A 127 -4.55 10.91 -3.65
C LEU A 127 -5.19 11.41 -2.34
N LEU A 128 -4.86 12.63 -1.92
CA LEU A 128 -5.47 13.26 -0.76
C LEU A 128 -6.98 13.47 -0.95
N ALA A 129 -7.41 13.98 -2.11
CA ALA A 129 -8.82 14.18 -2.40
C ALA A 129 -9.61 12.86 -2.37
N LEU A 130 -9.07 11.81 -3.01
CA LEU A 130 -9.69 10.48 -3.06
C LEU A 130 -9.79 9.83 -1.67
N THR A 131 -8.81 10.08 -0.80
CA THR A 131 -8.79 9.49 0.56
C THR A 131 -9.56 10.32 1.58
N SER A 132 -9.86 11.59 1.30
CA SER A 132 -10.61 12.47 2.21
C SER A 132 -12.14 12.34 2.05
N GLY A 133 -12.62 11.90 0.88
CA GLY A 133 -14.04 11.82 0.54
C GLY A 133 -14.75 10.51 0.93
N ALA A 134 -14.03 9.49 1.39
CA ALA A 134 -14.64 8.26 1.89
C ALA A 134 -15.20 8.50 3.32
N ARG A 135 -16.48 8.84 3.40
CA ARG A 135 -17.30 8.79 4.62
C ARG A 135 -18.52 7.92 4.36
#